data_AF-A0AAT9GAV8-F1
#
_entry.id   AF-A0AAT9GAV8-F1
#
_cell.length_a   1.000
_cell.length_b   1.000
_cell.length_c   1.000
_cell.angle_alpha   90.00
_cell.angle_beta   90.00
_cell.angle_gamma   90.00
#
_symmetry.space_group_name_H-M   'P 1'
#
loop_
_entity.id
_entity.type
_entity.pdbx_description
1 polymer ?
#
loop_
_entity_poly.entity_id
_entity_poly.type
_entity_poly.pdbx_seq_one_letter_code
_entity_poly.pdbx_strand_id
1 'polypeptide(L)' 'MSSSINKQLVMDSLLMAVNKRKPAKNLLLHSDQGSQYTSQGYQYLLAVKNIDE' A
#
# COMPACT_ATOMS: atom_id res chain seq x y z
N MET A 1 -0.25 -12.32 15.95
CA MET A 1 0.37 -11.08 15.42
C MET A 1 1.81 -11.41 15.07
N SER A 2 2.25 -11.18 13.83
CA SER A 2 3.66 -11.36 13.43
C SER A 2 4.52 -10.31 14.12
N SER A 3 5.72 -10.67 14.58
CA SER A 3 6.71 -9.76 15.19
C SER A 3 7.47 -8.91 14.17
N SER A 4 7.21 -9.09 12.87
CA SER A 4 7.90 -8.38 11.79
C SER A 4 6.90 -7.82 10.78
N ILE A 5 7.31 -6.72 10.14
CA ILE A 5 6.57 -6.15 9.01
C ILE A 5 6.46 -7.21 7.91
N ASN A 6 5.28 -7.33 7.33
CA ASN A 6 5.02 -8.27 6.25
C ASN A 6 4.03 -7.65 5.25
N LYS A 7 3.96 -8.26 4.06
CA LYS A 7 3.11 -7.80 2.96
C LYS A 7 1.64 -7.61 3.36
N GLN A 8 1.07 -8.49 4.18
CA GLN A 8 -0.34 -8.38 4.56
C GLN A 8 -0.57 -7.15 5.44
N LEU A 9 0.32 -6.91 6.39
CA LEU A 9 0.23 -5.75 7.28
C LEU A 9 0.28 -4.42 6.51
N VAL A 10 1.18 -4.28 5.54
CA VAL A 10 1.29 -3.04 4.74
C VAL A 10 0.08 -2.84 3.83
N MET A 11 -0.45 -3.93 3.26
CA MET A 11 -1.66 -3.94 2.44
C MET A 11 -2.90 -3.51 3.23
N ASP A 12 -3.11 -4.10 4.40
CA ASP A 12 -4.25 -3.78 5.28
C ASP A 12 -4.15 -2.32 5.74
N SER A 13 -2.94 -1.87 6.08
CA SER A 13 -2.69 -0.48 6.48
C SER A 13 -3.00 0.52 5.37
N LEU A 14 -2.59 0.22 4.13
CA LEU A 14 -2.91 1.05 2.97
C LEU A 14 -4.41 1.10 2.72
N LEU A 15 -5.10 -0.04 2.77
CA LEU A 15 -6.56 -0.11 2.62
C LEU A 15 -7.28 0.75 3.67
N MET A 16 -6.89 0.62 4.94
CA MET A 16 -7.45 1.43 6.02
C MET A 16 -7.22 2.92 5.78
N ALA A 17 -6.01 3.31 5.38
CA ALA A 17 -5.66 4.70 5.11
C ALA A 17 -6.49 5.28 3.95
N VAL A 18 -6.60 4.56 2.83
CA VAL A 18 -7.37 4.99 1.65
C VAL A 18 -8.85 5.11 1.98
N ASN A 19 -9.42 4.12 2.69
CA ASN A 19 -10.84 4.15 3.07
C ASN A 19 -11.15 5.32 4.01
N LYS A 20 -10.25 5.62 4.95
CA LYS A 20 -10.42 6.71 5.91
C LYS A 20 -10.24 8.08 5.27
N ARG A 21 -9.21 8.24 4.43
CA ARG A 21 -8.81 9.56 3.88
C ARG A 21 -9.50 9.90 2.56
N LYS A 22 -9.96 8.89 1.81
CA LYS A 22 -10.58 9.04 0.48
C LYS A 22 -9.75 9.97 -0.43
N PRO A 23 -8.47 9.64 -0.67
CA PRO A 23 -7.56 10.51 -1.40
C PRO A 23 -8.09 10.81 -2.81
N ALA A 24 -7.76 12.01 -3.30
CA ALA A 24 -8.02 12.39 -4.68
C ALA A 24 -7.19 11.52 -5.65
N LYS A 25 -7.56 11.55 -6.93
CA LYS A 25 -6.80 10.90 -8.00
C LYS A 25 -5.38 11.48 -8.07
N ASN A 26 -4.43 10.66 -8.54
CA ASN A 26 -3.01 11.01 -8.72
C ASN A 26 -2.28 11.28 -7.38
N LEU A 27 -2.64 10.55 -6.32
CA LEU A 27 -1.86 10.56 -5.09
C LEU A 27 -0.52 9.87 -5.37
N LEU A 28 0.58 10.59 -5.12
CA LEU A 28 1.92 10.01 -5.09
C LEU A 28 2.19 9.44 -3.69
N LEU A 29 2.54 8.16 -3.62
CA LEU A 29 2.94 7.47 -2.41
C LEU A 29 4.37 6.99 -2.54
N HIS A 30 5.30 7.66 -1.89
CA HIS A 30 6.66 7.15 -1.83
C HIS A 30 6.77 6.01 -0.81
N SER A 31 7.03 4.79 -1.29
CA SER A 31 7.25 3.62 -0.45
C SER A 31 8.71 3.15 -0.52
N ASP A 32 9.13 2.33 0.45
CA ASP A 32 10.51 1.82 0.46
C ASP A 32 10.66 0.60 -0.48
N GLN A 33 11.90 0.19 -0.76
CA GLN A 33 12.19 -0.91 -1.69
C GLN A 33 12.20 -2.30 -1.02
N GLY A 34 11.65 -2.42 0.19
CA GLY A 34 11.52 -3.69 0.91
C GLY A 34 10.57 -4.65 0.21
N SER A 35 10.76 -5.96 0.45
CA SER A 35 10.02 -7.03 -0.22
C SER A 35 8.50 -6.98 0.01
N GLN A 36 8.06 -6.38 1.12
CA GLN A 36 6.65 -6.15 1.42
C GLN A 36 6.01 -5.12 0.46
N TYR A 37 6.76 -4.11 0.03
CA TYR A 37 6.29 -3.03 -0.86
C TYR A 37 6.55 -3.35 -2.33
N THR A 38 7.62 -4.06 -2.65
CA THR A 38 7.89 -4.54 -4.02
C THR A 38 7.11 -5.83 -4.37
N SER A 39 6.26 -6.32 -3.45
CA SER A 39 5.44 -7.50 -3.70
C SER A 39 4.37 -7.25 -4.76
N GLN A 40 4.11 -8.25 -5.60
CA GLN A 40 3.08 -8.17 -6.65
C GLN A 40 1.69 -7.80 -6.10
N GLY A 41 1.35 -8.28 -4.90
CA GLY A 41 0.09 -7.93 -4.24
C GLY A 41 0.00 -6.44 -3.90
N TYR A 42 1.09 -5.86 -3.38
CA TYR A 42 1.16 -4.43 -3.05
C TYR A 42 1.07 -3.53 -4.27
N GLN A 43 1.86 -3.84 -5.29
CA GLN A 43 1.84 -3.11 -6.56
C GLN A 43 0.47 -3.17 -7.25
N TYR A 44 -0.19 -4.34 -7.21
CA TYR A 44 -1.57 -4.47 -7.70
C TYR A 44 -2.56 -3.60 -6.91
N LEU A 45 -2.43 -3.54 -5.59
CA LEU A 45 -3.30 -2.71 -4.76
C LEU A 45 -3.14 -1.22 -5.06
N LEU A 46 -1.91 -0.73 -5.27
CA LEU A 46 -1.65 0.66 -5.67
C LEU A 46 -2.37 1.01 -6.98
N ALA A 47 -2.25 0.16 -7.99
CA ALA A 47 -2.93 0.32 -9.27
C ALA A 47 -4.46 0.37 -9.11
N VAL A 48 -5.05 -0.55 -8.34
CA VAL A 48 -6.50 -0.58 -8.08
C VAL A 48 -6.98 0.67 -7.34
N LYS A 49 -6.13 1.25 -6.48
CA LYS A 49 -6.46 2.48 -5.74
C LYS A 49 -6.09 3.77 -6.47
N ASN A 50 -5.56 3.68 -7.69
CA ASN A 50 -5.09 4.84 -8.48
C ASN A 50 -4.07 5.68 -7.71
N ILE A 51 -3.11 4.99 -7.08
CA ILE A 51 -1.99 5.58 -6.36
C ILE A 51 -0.73 5.30 -7.19
N ASP A 52 0.02 6.36 -7.48
CA ASP A 52 1.31 6.29 -8.15
C ASP A 52 2.41 6.21 -7.09
N GLU A 53 3.49 5.48 -7.37
CA GLU A 53 4.64 5.32 -6.46
C GLU A 53 5.84 6.18 -6.87
#